data_AF-X1FT32-F1
#
_entry.id   AF-X1FT32-F1
#
_cell.length_a   1.000
_cell.length_b   1.000
_cell.length_c   1.000
_cell.angle_alpha   90.00
_cell.angle_beta   90.00
_cell.angle_gamma   90.00
#
_symmetry.space_group_name_H-M   'P 1'
#
loop_
_entity.id
_entity.type
_entity.pdbx_description
1 polymer ?
#
loop_
_entity_poly.entity_id
_entity_poly.type
_entity_poly.pdbx_seq_one_letter_code
_entity_poly.pdbx_strand_id
1 'polypeptide(L)' 'MEIFEKMAQYDYEQIVFCHDPSVNLKAIIVIHDTTLGAALGGCRMRMYPTEEDAIIDC' A
#
# COMPACT_ATOMS: atom_id res chain seq x y z
N MET A 1 -9.18 9.51 -6.52
CA MET A 1 -8.63 8.23 -7.03
C MET A 1 -9.62 7.15 -6.68
N GLU A 2 -10.10 6.37 -7.65
CA GLU A 2 -10.97 5.23 -7.40
C GLU A 2 -10.12 3.99 -7.02
N ILE A 3 -9.79 3.85 -5.72
CA ILE A 3 -8.88 2.80 -5.22
C ILE A 3 -9.37 1.40 -5.61
N PHE A 4 -10.65 1.12 -5.42
CA PHE A 4 -11.22 -0.19 -5.73
C PHE A 4 -11.19 -0.51 -7.22
N GLU A 5 -11.37 0.48 -8.10
CA GLU A 5 -11.25 0.28 -9.54
C GLU A 5 -9.82 -0.10 -9.94
N LYS A 6 -8.82 0.57 -9.35
CA LYS A 6 -7.41 0.22 -9.57
C LYS A 6 -7.03 -1.16 -9.00
N MET A 7 -7.53 -1.49 -7.81
CA MET A 7 -7.31 -2.81 -7.23
C MET A 7 -7.91 -3.89 -8.14
N ALA A 8 -9.15 -3.71 -8.61
CA ALA A 8 -9.82 -4.64 -9.51
C ALA A 8 -9.15 -4.76 -10.89
N GLN A 9 -8.54 -3.68 -11.39
CA GLN A 9 -7.83 -3.69 -12.67
C GLN A 9 -6.66 -4.69 -12.70
N TYR A 10 -6.01 -4.90 -11.55
CA TYR A 10 -4.81 -5.74 -11.43
C TYR A 10 -4.98 -6.89 -10.42
N ASP A 11 -6.19 -7.11 -9.92
CA ASP A 11 -6.52 -8.16 -8.95
C ASP A 11 -5.73 -8.07 -7.63
N TYR A 12 -5.49 -6.85 -7.12
CA TYR A 12 -4.86 -6.66 -5.81
C TYR A 12 -5.78 -7.16 -4.69
N GLU A 13 -5.23 -7.99 -3.81
CA GLU A 13 -5.96 -8.51 -2.66
C GLU A 13 -6.26 -7.45 -1.59
N GLN A 14 -5.25 -6.67 -1.16
CA GLN A 14 -5.37 -5.80 0.01
C GLN A 14 -4.51 -4.53 -0.07
N ILE A 15 -5.05 -3.45 0.51
CA ILE A 15 -4.30 -2.24 0.89
C ILE A 15 -4.58 -1.99 2.37
N VAL A 16 -3.51 -1.89 3.18
CA VAL A 16 -3.60 -1.66 4.62
C VAL A 16 -2.92 -0.34 4.96
N PHE A 17 -3.69 0.58 5.53
CA PHE A 17 -3.20 1.86 6.03
C PHE A 17 -2.87 1.75 7.52
N CYS A 18 -1.62 2.02 7.88
CA CYS A 18 -1.13 2.04 9.25
C CYS A 18 -0.82 3.49 9.63
N HIS A 19 -1.46 3.98 10.70
CA HIS A 19 -1.25 5.33 11.20
C HIS A 19 -1.03 5.30 12.72
N ASP A 20 0.11 5.84 13.17
CA ASP A 20 0.40 6.03 14.59
C ASP A 20 0.79 7.50 14.84
N PRO A 21 -0.13 8.31 15.39
CA PRO A 21 0.12 9.71 15.69
C PRO A 21 1.20 9.94 16.74
N SER A 22 1.43 8.98 17.66
CA SER A 22 2.38 9.14 18.75
C SER A 22 3.83 9.21 18.27
N VAL A 23 4.10 8.59 17.12
CA VAL A 23 5.39 8.58 16.43
C VAL A 23 5.33 9.20 15.04
N ASN A 24 4.20 9.83 14.68
CA ASN A 24 3.93 10.40 13.36
C ASN A 24 4.16 9.42 12.19
N LEU A 25 3.83 8.14 12.40
CA LEU A 25 3.95 7.12 11.38
C LEU A 25 2.75 7.15 10.44
N LYS A 26 3.03 7.22 9.14
CA LYS A 26 2.11 6.89 8.07
C LYS A 26 2.75 5.82 7.21
N ALA A 27 2.11 4.66 7.12
CA ALA A 27 2.59 3.55 6.31
C ALA A 27 1.45 2.92 5.52
N ILE A 28 1.78 2.42 4.34
CA ILE A 28 0.87 1.72 3.44
C ILE A 28 1.51 0.38 3.15
N ILE A 29 0.74 -0.69 3.31
CA ILE A 29 1.14 -2.05 2.94
C ILE A 29 0.19 -2.48 1.84
N VAL A 30 0.73 -2.83 0.67
CA VAL A 30 -0.05 -3.34 -0.46
C VAL A 30 0.30 -4.81 -0.66
N ILE A 31 -0.72 -5.64 -0.75
CA ILE A 31 -0.61 -7.08 -1.03
C ILE A 31 -1.27 -7.31 -2.38
N HIS A 32 -0.47 -7.71 -3.36
CA HIS A 32 -0.95 -8.01 -4.71
C HIS A 32 -1.57 -9.40 -4.77
N ASP A 33 -0.82 -10.45 -4.43
CA ASP A 33 -1.25 -11.84 -4.58
C ASP A 33 -0.56 -12.73 -3.53
N THR A 34 -1.33 -13.59 -2.87
CA THR A 34 -0.86 -14.58 -1.88
C THR A 34 -1.11 -16.03 -2.33
N THR A 35 -1.43 -16.27 -3.60
CA THR A 35 -1.69 -17.60 -4.18
C THR A 35 -0.58 -18.62 -3.90
N LEU A 36 0.69 -18.18 -3.93
CA LEU A 36 1.85 -19.05 -3.69
C LEU A 36 2.29 -19.10 -2.21
N GLY A 37 1.61 -18.37 -1.32
CA GLY A 37 1.93 -18.27 0.10
C GLY A 37 1.97 -16.83 0.62
N ALA A 38 2.55 -16.64 1.80
CA ALA A 38 2.61 -15.34 2.44
C ALA A 38 3.39 -14.31 1.58
N ALA A 39 2.85 -13.10 1.46
CA ALA A 39 3.50 -12.01 0.76
C ALA A 39 4.80 -11.60 1.47
N LEU A 40 5.88 -11.52 0.69
CA LEU A 40 7.18 -11.01 1.13
C LEU A 40 7.54 -9.79 0.29
N GLY A 41 7.79 -8.66 0.95
CA GLY A 41 8.10 -7.38 0.31
C GLY A 41 9.10 -6.56 1.12
N GLY A 42 9.78 -5.64 0.45
CA GLY A 42 10.67 -4.69 1.10
C GLY A 42 9.90 -3.55 1.77
N CYS A 43 10.49 -2.93 2.78
CA CYS A 43 10.00 -1.67 3.35
C CYS A 43 10.80 -0.50 2.75
N ARG A 44 10.08 0.50 2.26
CA ARG A 44 10.67 1.71 1.68
C ARG A 44 10.16 2.93 2.44
N MET A 45 11.09 3.79 2.84
CA MET A 45 10.77 5.10 3.42
C MET A 45 11.20 6.20 2.45
N ARG A 46 10.23 6.98 1.96
CA ARG A 46 10.44 8.12 1.06
C ARG A 46 9.45 9.23 1.40
N MET A 47 9.80 10.46 1.05
CA MET A 47 8.85 11.57 1.08
C MET A 47 8.08 11.61 -0.24
N TYR A 48 6.76 11.53 -0.16
CA TYR A 48 5.86 11.67 -1.30
C TYR A 48 5.12 13.01 -1.20
N PRO A 49 4.85 13.70 -2.33
CA PRO A 49 4.08 14.95 -2.33
C PRO A 49 2.64 14.77 -1.85
N THR A 50 2.03 13.62 -2.15
CA THR A 50 0.65 13.27 -1.79
C THR A 50 0.53 11.83 -1.30
N GLU A 51 -0.59 11.50 -0.63
CA GLU A 51 -0.89 10.12 -0.22
C GLU A 51 -1.17 9.24 -1.43
N GLU A 52 -1.78 9.79 -2.48
CA GLU A 52 -2.01 9.11 -3.75
C GLU A 52 -0.70 8.70 -4.44
N ASP A 53 0.32 9.56 -4.44
CA ASP A 53 1.63 9.24 -5.01
C ASP A 53 2.29 8.06 -4.27
N ALA A 54 2.13 8.00 -2.94
CA ALA A 54 2.63 6.88 -2.14
C ALA A 54 1.89 5.57 -2.43
N ILE A 55 0.56 5.62 -2.60
CA ILE A 55 -0.25 4.45 -2.93
C ILE A 55 0.10 3.92 -4.34
N ILE A 56 0.37 4.80 -5.31
CA ILE A 56 0.69 4.42 -6.69
C ILE A 56 2.11 3.82 -6.83
N ASP A 57 3.07 4.23 -5.99
CA ASP A 57 4.44 3.68 -6.00
C ASP A 57 4.58 2.33 -5.27
N CYS A 58 3.55 1.91 -4.54
CA CYS A 58 3.48 0.58 -3.91
C CYS A 58 3.15 -0.49 -4.95
#